data_AF-A0A1F6LKA6-F1
#
_entry.id   AF-A0A1F6LKA6-F1
#
_cell.length_a   1.000
_cell.length_b   1.000
_cell.length_c   1.000
_cell.angle_alpha   90.00
_cell.angle_beta   90.00
_cell.angle_gamma   90.00
#
_symmetry.space_group_name_H-M   'P 1'
#
loop_
_entity.id
_entity.type
_entity.pdbx_description
1 polymer ?
#
loop_
_entity_poly.entity_id
_entity_poly.type
_entity_poly.pdbx_seq_one_letter_code
_entity_poly.pdbx_strand_id
1 'polypeptide(L)' 'MKPNAKTEKPKKERLTIHVSTDIIDRVKNAVFWTPGLTLSELTECALTEAVDSLEKKRRGKFQKRTGELKVGRPMK' A
#
# COMPACT_ATOMS: atom_id res chain seq x y z
N MET A 1 -21.39 21.27 -25.31
CA MET A 1 -20.42 20.20 -24.98
C MET A 1 -19.67 20.60 -23.71
N LYS A 2 -19.76 19.83 -22.63
CA LYS A 2 -18.86 19.94 -21.46
C LYS A 2 -18.31 18.54 -21.19
N PRO A 3 -16.99 18.29 -21.32
CA PRO A 3 -16.43 17.00 -20.94
C PRO A 3 -16.42 16.94 -19.41
N ASN A 4 -17.30 16.11 -18.84
CA ASN A 4 -17.29 15.79 -17.42
C ASN A 4 -16.14 14.80 -17.19
N ALA A 5 -14.92 15.30 -17.00
CA ALA A 5 -13.78 14.48 -16.59
C ALA A 5 -14.00 14.03 -15.15
N LYS A 6 -14.79 12.96 -14.98
CA LYS A 6 -14.85 12.22 -13.72
C LYS A 6 -13.46 11.62 -13.52
N THR A 7 -12.63 12.26 -12.69
CA THR A 7 -11.41 11.65 -12.17
C THR A 7 -11.84 10.44 -11.35
N GLU A 8 -11.76 9.25 -11.94
CA GLU A 8 -12.02 8.01 -11.23
C GLU A 8 -11.06 7.93 -10.04
N LYS A 9 -11.61 8.05 -8.83
CA LYS A 9 -10.83 7.82 -7.61
C LYS A 9 -10.27 6.39 -7.69
N PRO A 10 -8.97 6.19 -7.43
CA PRO A 10 -8.39 4.85 -7.46
C PRO A 10 -9.19 3.93 -6.55
N LYS A 11 -9.56 2.75 -7.08
CA LYS A 11 -10.26 1.73 -6.30
C LYS A 11 -9.34 1.30 -5.16
N LYS A 12 -9.78 1.55 -3.92
CA LYS A 12 -9.07 1.13 -2.71
C LYS A 12 -9.58 -0.23 -2.27
N GLU A 13 -8.68 -1.18 -2.08
CA GLU A 13 -8.98 -2.51 -1.53
C GLU A 13 -8.55 -2.61 -0.07
N ARG A 14 -9.24 -3.44 0.72
CA ARG A 14 -8.89 -3.66 2.13
C ARG A 14 -7.77 -4.68 2.23
N LEU A 15 -6.64 -4.25 2.77
CA LEU A 15 -5.50 -5.12 3.12
C LEU A 15 -5.47 -5.32 4.64
N THR A 16 -5.58 -6.56 5.10
CA THR A 16 -5.41 -6.93 6.52
C THR A 16 -4.09 -7.66 6.69
N ILE A 17 -3.19 -7.11 7.50
CA ILE A 17 -1.88 -7.69 7.81
C ILE A 17 -1.63 -7.65 9.32
N HIS A 18 -0.77 -8.54 9.80
CA HIS A 18 -0.24 -8.43 11.16
C HIS A 18 1.07 -7.65 11.11
N VAL A 19 1.17 -6.64 11.98
CA VAL A 19 2.35 -5.81 12.19
C VAL A 19 2.64 -5.74 13.68
N SER A 20 3.91 -5.66 14.05
CA SER A 20 4.33 -5.56 15.44
C SER A 20 3.73 -4.32 16.10
N THR A 21 3.38 -4.44 17.39
CA THR A 21 2.79 -3.36 18.19
C THR A 21 3.66 -2.09 18.22
N ASP A 22 4.98 -2.24 18.28
CA ASP A 22 5.94 -1.13 18.20
C ASP A 22 5.75 -0.27 16.93
N ILE A 23 5.61 -0.93 15.78
CA ILE A 23 5.43 -0.24 14.50
C ILE A 23 4.07 0.45 14.46
N ILE A 24 3.02 -0.20 14.95
CA ILE A 24 1.68 0.39 15.02
C ILE A 24 1.70 1.67 15.86
N ASP A 25 2.38 1.66 17.01
CA ASP A 25 2.46 2.82 17.89
C ASP A 25 3.21 3.98 17.21
N ARG A 26 4.37 3.70 16.63
CA ARG A 26 5.16 4.68 15.88
C ARG A 26 4.38 5.32 14.72
N VAL A 27 3.65 4.50 13.97
CA VAL A 27 2.82 4.95 12.85
C VAL A 27 1.66 5.82 13.33
N LYS A 28 0.99 5.45 14.43
CA LYS A 28 -0.04 6.28 15.04
C LYS A 28 0.51 7.62 15.52
N ASN A 29 1.67 7.62 16.16
CA ASN A 29 2.34 8.85 16.61
C ASN A 29 2.69 9.75 15.42
N ALA A 30 3.24 9.19 14.34
CA ALA A 30 3.57 9.96 13.14
C ALA A 30 2.35 10.65 12.52
N VAL A 31 1.24 9.94 12.41
CA VAL A 31 -0.04 10.48 11.90
C VAL A 31 -0.63 11.52 12.87
N PHE A 32 -0.57 11.25 14.16
CA PHE A 32 -1.08 12.17 15.18
C PHE A 32 -0.37 13.53 15.16
N TRP A 33 0.96 13.52 15.01
CA TRP A 33 1.79 14.73 14.98
C TRP A 33 1.89 15.40 13.60
N THR A 34 1.33 14.80 12.54
CA THR A 34 1.39 15.34 11.18
C THR A 34 -0.02 15.68 10.67
N PRO A 35 -0.46 16.94 10.80
CA PRO A 35 -1.77 17.37 10.33
C PRO A 35 -1.96 17.09 8.84
N GLY A 36 -3.08 16.47 8.48
CA GLY A 36 -3.42 16.15 7.09
C GLY A 36 -2.82 14.85 6.55
N LEU A 37 -1.98 14.15 7.32
CA LEU A 37 -1.52 12.81 6.96
C LEU A 37 -2.49 11.76 7.50
N THR A 38 -2.89 10.79 6.68
CA THR A 38 -3.69 9.64 7.14
C THR A 38 -2.84 8.37 7.25
N LEU A 39 -3.28 7.42 8.08
CA LEU A 39 -2.68 6.09 8.15
C LEU A 39 -2.64 5.41 6.77
N SER A 40 -3.72 5.57 6.00
CA SER A 40 -3.81 5.00 4.65
C SER A 40 -2.81 5.63 3.70
N GLU A 41 -2.67 6.95 3.69
CA GLU A 41 -1.69 7.64 2.82
C GLU A 41 -0.26 7.32 3.21
N LEU A 42 0.07 7.30 4.51
CA LEU A 42 1.39 6.88 4.97
C LEU A 42 1.70 5.45 4.53
N THR A 43 0.73 4.55 4.68
CA THR A 43 0.91 3.13 4.30
C THR A 43 1.05 2.97 2.79
N GLU A 44 0.22 3.67 2.01
CA GLU A 44 0.28 3.64 0.54
C GLU A 44 1.64 4.14 0.05
N CYS A 45 2.12 5.28 0.57
CA CYS A 45 3.42 5.84 0.23
C CYS A 45 4.57 4.87 0.59
N ALA A 46 4.58 4.36 1.83
CA ALA A 46 5.62 3.45 2.30
C ALA A 46 5.65 2.13 1.51
N LEU A 47 4.48 1.59 1.13
CA LEU A 47 4.39 0.39 0.30
C LEU A 47 4.88 0.66 -1.13
N THR A 48 4.53 1.80 -1.72
CA THR A 48 5.02 2.19 -3.05
C THR A 48 6.54 2.32 -3.05
N GLU A 49 7.12 3.05 -2.10
CA GLU A 49 8.57 3.21 -1.99
C GLU A 49 9.29 1.85 -1.78
N ALA A 50 8.71 0.99 -0.94
CA ALA A 50 9.26 -0.35 -0.70
C ALA A 50 9.24 -1.21 -1.98
N VAL A 51 8.13 -1.18 -2.73
CA VAL A 51 8.01 -1.91 -4.01
C VAL A 51 8.98 -1.34 -5.05
N ASP A 52 9.06 -0.03 -5.20
CA ASP A 52 9.98 0.63 -6.13
C ASP A 52 11.44 0.28 -5.81
N SER A 53 11.79 0.23 -4.52
CA SER A 53 13.12 -0.19 -4.06
C SER A 53 13.42 -1.64 -4.45
N LEU A 54 12.42 -2.54 -4.35
CA LEU A 54 12.56 -3.93 -4.78
C LEU A 54 12.68 -4.05 -6.30
N GLU A 55 11.90 -3.30 -7.08
CA GLU A 55 11.97 -3.27 -8.55
C GLU A 55 13.34 -2.77 -9.03
N LYS A 56 13.88 -1.72 -8.39
CA LYS A 56 15.24 -1.21 -8.65
C LYS A 56 16.30 -2.26 -8.38
N LYS A 57 16.24 -2.94 -7.23
CA LYS A 57 17.18 -4.04 -6.89
C LYS A 57 17.11 -5.20 -7.88
N ARG A 58 15.91 -5.51 -8.37
CA ARG A 58 15.66 -6.60 -9.33
C ARG A 58 16.00 -6.22 -10.78
N ARG A 59 16.27 -4.94 -11.07
CA ARG A 59 16.48 -4.39 -12.42
C ARG A 59 15.27 -4.57 -13.35
N GLY A 60 14.06 -4.47 -12.80
CA GLY A 60 12.84 -4.59 -13.60
C GLY A 60 11.58 -4.60 -12.75
N LYS A 61 10.48 -4.16 -13.37
CA LYS A 61 9.16 -4.16 -12.73
C LYS A 61 8.69 -5.57 -12.41
N PHE A 62 7.91 -5.73 -11.35
CA PHE A 62 7.24 -7.01 -11.11
C PHE A 62 6.26 -7.29 -12.24
N GLN A 63 6.36 -8.48 -12.87
CA GLN A 63 5.36 -8.90 -13.85
C GLN A 63 3.98 -8.96 -13.18
N LYS A 64 2.96 -8.49 -13.90
CA LYS A 64 1.58 -8.57 -13.44
C LYS A 64 1.28 -10.03 -13.11
N ARG A 65 0.72 -10.26 -11.93
CA ARG A 65 0.45 -11.60 -11.41
C ARG A 65 -0.39 -12.37 -12.43
N THR A 66 0.04 -13.57 -12.78
CA THR A 66 -0.67 -14.49 -13.68
C THR A 66 -1.83 -15.22 -13.01
N GLY A 67 -2.07 -14.96 -11.72
CA GLY A 67 -3.23 -15.42 -10.96
C GLY A 67 -3.35 -14.68 -9.63
N GLU A 68 -4.52 -14.77 -8.99
CA GLU A 68 -4.74 -14.25 -7.64
C GLU A 68 -3.75 -14.87 -6.64
N LEU A 69 -3.44 -14.14 -5.57
CA LEU A 69 -2.84 -14.77 -4.39
C LEU A 69 -3.75 -15.90 -3.97
N LYS A 70 -3.23 -17.12 -3.90
CA LYS A 70 -3.89 -18.16 -3.11
C LYS A 70 -3.98 -17.64 -1.68
N VAL A 71 -5.16 -17.13 -1.32
CA VAL A 71 -5.54 -16.88 0.07
C VAL A 71 -5.70 -18.23 0.73
N GLY A 72 -4.56 -18.79 1.16
CA GLY A 72 -4.48 -20.05 1.85
C GLY A 72 -3.55 -19.92 3.04
N ARG A 73 -3.95 -20.53 4.16
CA ARG A 73 -3.08 -20.82 5.30
C ARG A 73 -1.76 -21.40 4.76
N PRO A 74 -0.57 -20.96 5.23
CA PRO A 74 0.70 -21.55 4.82
C PRO A 74 0.60 -23.07 4.98
N MET A 75 0.60 -23.79 3.86
CA MET A 75 0.73 -25.25 3.89
C MET A 75 2.17 -25.53 4.31
N LYS A 76 2.29 -26.25 5.42
CA LYS A 76 3.54 -26.77 5.97
C LYS A 76 4.13 -27.82 5.04
#